data_AF-A0A1E5QZ04-F1
#
_entry.id   AF-A0A1E5QZ04-F1
#
_cell.length_a   1.000
_cell.length_b   1.000
_cell.length_c   1.000
_cell.angle_alpha   90.00
_cell.angle_beta   90.00
_cell.angle_gamma   90.00
#
_symmetry.space_group_name_H-M   'P 1'
#
loop_
_entity.id
_entity.type
_entity.pdbx_description
1 polymer ?
#
loop_
_entity_poly.entity_id
_entity_poly.type
_entity_poly.pdbx_seq_one_letter_code
_entity_poly.pdbx_strand_id
1 'polypeptide(L)'
;MGIFEDFSNFLESRLEEFLNSNPKLKLEVLSEELIAQEKETIKLILKLKAELQKLEQEITQLGKDIQKWHPRIEKARQSGRYDLAQQAEMREISLLQQGKIAWEKMEDTKKKIAQSREILASIEDKQKEIQLKMKQAQSTYNTPKYYNSSSSQYSTYNDTLDPLEEKFQQWEVDQELKDMKGK
;
A
#
# COMPACT_ATOMS: atom_id res chain seq x y z
N MET A 1 16.33 -11.85 -11.26
CA MET A 1 14.90 -12.17 -11.12
C MET A 1 14.53 -11.89 -9.69
N GLY A 2 13.82 -10.79 -9.50
CA GLY A 2 13.56 -10.24 -8.17
C GLY A 2 12.37 -10.92 -7.52
N ILE A 3 12.37 -10.98 -6.20
CA ILE A 3 11.21 -11.39 -5.37
C ILE A 3 9.89 -10.69 -5.74
N PHE A 4 9.97 -9.51 -6.37
CA PHE A 4 8.84 -8.74 -6.88
C PHE A 4 8.21 -9.33 -8.15
N GLU A 5 9.03 -9.96 -8.98
CA GLU A 5 8.65 -10.63 -10.23
C GLU A 5 7.91 -11.93 -9.91
N ASP A 6 8.44 -12.70 -8.94
CA ASP A 6 7.81 -13.92 -8.47
C ASP A 6 6.47 -13.65 -7.77
N PHE A 7 6.37 -12.55 -7.01
CA PHE A 7 5.11 -12.13 -6.41
C PHE A 7 4.08 -11.65 -7.44
N SER A 8 4.52 -10.91 -8.47
CA SER A 8 3.64 -10.45 -9.55
C SER A 8 3.09 -11.63 -10.36
N ASN A 9 3.94 -12.59 -10.72
CA ASN A 9 3.55 -13.80 -11.45
C ASN A 9 2.61 -14.70 -10.63
N PHE A 10 2.86 -14.82 -9.32
CA PHE A 10 1.98 -15.56 -8.42
C PHE A 10 0.58 -14.94 -8.33
N LEU A 11 0.50 -13.60 -8.25
CA LEU A 11 -0.78 -12.90 -8.24
C LEU A 11 -1.50 -13.03 -9.59
N GLU A 12 -0.77 -13.00 -10.70
CA GLU A 12 -1.32 -13.14 -12.05
C GLU A 12 -1.91 -14.54 -12.30
N SER A 13 -1.16 -15.59 -11.94
CA SER A 13 -1.65 -16.98 -12.06
C SER A 13 -2.89 -17.22 -11.19
N ARG A 14 -2.90 -16.67 -9.96
CA ARG A 14 -4.06 -16.76 -9.08
C ARG A 14 -5.26 -15.98 -9.62
N LEU A 15 -5.05 -14.85 -10.29
CA LEU A 15 -6.11 -14.06 -10.91
C LEU A 15 -6.76 -14.80 -12.10
N GLU A 16 -5.97 -15.46 -12.93
CA GLU A 16 -6.47 -16.24 -14.08
C GLU A 16 -7.24 -17.49 -13.66
N GLU A 17 -6.70 -18.25 -12.71
CA GLU A 17 -7.35 -19.45 -12.16
C GLU A 17 -8.69 -19.10 -11.45
N PHE A 18 -8.75 -17.89 -10.90
CA PHE A 18 -9.88 -17.37 -10.14
C PHE A 18 -11.03 -16.86 -11.01
N LEU A 19 -10.75 -16.27 -12.18
CA LEU A 19 -11.76 -15.84 -13.15
C LEU A 19 -12.64 -17.02 -13.64
N ASN A 20 -12.12 -18.25 -13.60
CA ASN A 20 -12.81 -19.44 -14.09
C ASN A 20 -13.76 -20.11 -13.08
N SER A 21 -13.61 -19.91 -11.76
CA SER A 21 -14.19 -20.85 -10.78
C SER A 21 -15.41 -20.37 -9.99
N ASN A 22 -15.68 -19.07 -9.84
CA ASN A 22 -16.92 -18.46 -9.29
C ASN A 22 -16.68 -16.93 -9.19
N PRO A 23 -16.94 -16.14 -10.25
CA PRO A 23 -16.23 -14.89 -10.49
C PRO A 23 -16.62 -13.68 -9.64
N LYS A 24 -17.86 -13.57 -9.13
CA LYS A 24 -18.30 -12.33 -8.43
C LYS A 24 -17.96 -12.32 -6.93
N LEU A 25 -18.37 -13.37 -6.22
CA LEU A 25 -18.28 -13.45 -4.75
C LEU A 25 -16.82 -13.50 -4.28
N LYS A 26 -15.93 -14.12 -5.06
CA LYS A 26 -14.50 -14.14 -4.73
C LYS A 26 -13.80 -12.80 -5.06
N LEU A 27 -14.19 -12.09 -6.14
CA LEU A 27 -13.62 -10.76 -6.48
C LEU A 27 -13.86 -9.75 -5.38
N GLU A 28 -15.04 -9.81 -4.76
CA GLU A 28 -15.43 -8.97 -3.63
C GLU A 28 -14.54 -9.24 -2.40
N VAL A 29 -14.38 -10.51 -2.01
CA VAL A 29 -13.50 -10.92 -0.90
C VAL A 29 -12.05 -10.49 -1.14
N LEU A 30 -11.54 -10.66 -2.36
CA LEU A 30 -10.16 -10.29 -2.70
C LEU A 30 -9.98 -8.76 -2.68
N SER A 31 -11.01 -8.00 -3.05
CA SER A 31 -11.01 -6.54 -2.94
C SER A 31 -10.97 -6.08 -1.48
N GLU A 32 -11.74 -6.73 -0.59
CA GLU A 32 -11.72 -6.44 0.85
C GLU A 32 -10.36 -6.77 1.48
N GLU A 33 -9.75 -7.89 1.09
CA GLU A 33 -8.41 -8.29 1.54
C GLU A 33 -7.36 -7.26 1.14
N LEU A 34 -7.40 -6.77 -0.11
CA LEU A 34 -6.49 -5.73 -0.57
C LEU A 34 -6.68 -4.41 0.17
N ILE A 35 -7.92 -4.00 0.47
CA ILE A 35 -8.19 -2.79 1.27
C ILE A 35 -7.64 -2.96 2.69
N ALA A 36 -7.79 -4.14 3.29
CA ALA A 36 -7.22 -4.45 4.59
C ALA A 36 -5.68 -4.39 4.56
N GLN A 37 -5.07 -5.01 3.55
CA GLN A 37 -3.60 -5.02 3.37
C GLN A 37 -3.03 -3.62 3.11
N GLU A 38 -3.73 -2.80 2.32
CA GLU A 38 -3.39 -1.39 2.09
C GLU A 38 -3.36 -0.64 3.43
N LYS A 39 -4.43 -0.77 4.22
CA LYS A 39 -4.56 -0.11 5.53
C LYS A 39 -3.46 -0.53 6.51
N GLU A 40 -3.13 -1.82 6.55
CA GLU A 40 -2.02 -2.32 7.38
C GLU A 40 -0.66 -1.82 6.88
N THR A 41 -0.45 -1.77 5.57
CA THR A 41 0.79 -1.23 4.96
C THR A 41 0.95 0.26 5.27
N ILE A 42 -0.13 1.04 5.20
CA ILE A 42 -0.13 2.46 5.59
C ILE A 42 0.22 2.62 7.07
N LYS A 43 -0.41 1.84 7.96
CA LYS A 43 -0.08 1.85 9.40
C LYS A 43 1.38 1.52 9.65
N LEU A 44 1.92 0.52 8.96
CA LEU A 44 3.32 0.14 9.05
C LEU A 44 4.24 1.30 8.64
N ILE A 45 3.96 1.95 7.51
CA ILE A 45 4.72 3.12 7.05
C ILE A 45 4.68 4.23 8.09
N LEU A 46 3.53 4.53 8.68
CA LEU A 46 3.39 5.56 9.72
C LEU A 46 4.21 5.21 10.97
N LYS A 47 4.17 3.94 11.41
CA LYS A 47 4.98 3.46 12.53
C LYS A 47 6.47 3.60 12.25
N LEU A 48 6.93 3.19 11.08
CA LEU A 48 8.33 3.31 10.67
C LEU A 48 8.78 4.77 10.57
N LYS A 49 7.92 5.67 10.07
CA LYS A 49 8.22 7.12 10.06
C LYS A 49 8.37 7.70 11.47
N ALA A 50 7.51 7.29 12.41
CA ALA A 50 7.63 7.72 13.80
C ALA A 50 8.90 7.18 14.46
N GLU A 51 9.29 5.94 14.16
CA GLU A 51 10.57 5.38 14.61
C GLU A 51 11.77 6.12 14.01
N LEU A 52 11.70 6.46 12.72
CA LEU A 52 12.73 7.24 12.04
C LEU A 52 12.95 8.59 12.72
N GLN A 53 11.87 9.32 13.02
CA GLN A 53 11.96 10.61 13.72
C GLN A 53 12.59 10.48 15.11
N LYS A 54 12.30 9.41 15.84
CA LYS A 54 12.94 9.15 17.14
C LYS A 54 14.44 8.91 17.00
N LEU A 55 14.85 8.13 16.00
CA LEU A 55 16.27 7.88 15.72
C LEU A 55 17.00 9.16 15.31
N GLU A 56 16.38 10.02 14.51
CA GLU A 56 16.94 11.32 14.13
C GLU A 56 17.16 12.23 15.35
N GLN A 57 16.20 12.25 16.29
CA GLN A 57 16.32 12.98 17.54
C GLN A 57 17.43 12.40 18.44
N GLU A 58 17.51 11.08 18.55
CA GLU A 58 18.54 10.38 19.30
C GLU A 58 19.95 10.68 18.76
N ILE A 59 20.15 10.56 17.44
CA ILE A 59 21.42 10.88 16.77
C ILE A 59 21.79 12.35 16.99
N THR A 60 20.83 13.26 16.87
CA THR A 60 21.06 14.69 17.13
C THR A 60 21.49 14.93 18.58
N GLN A 61 20.87 14.23 19.53
CA GLN A 61 21.21 14.35 20.94
C GLN A 61 22.60 13.78 21.25
N LEU A 62 22.93 12.61 20.70
CA LEU A 62 24.26 12.01 20.79
C LEU A 62 25.33 12.94 20.20
N GLY A 63 25.07 13.56 19.06
CA GLY A 63 25.96 14.55 18.45
C GLY A 63 26.22 15.75 19.36
N LYS A 64 25.19 16.29 20.02
CA LYS A 64 25.33 17.36 21.01
C LYS A 64 26.15 16.92 22.22
N ASP A 65 25.97 15.69 22.68
CA ASP A 65 26.69 15.19 23.85
C ASP A 65 28.17 14.91 23.53
N ILE A 66 28.49 14.38 22.35
CA ILE A 66 29.87 14.27 21.85
C ILE A 66 30.52 15.65 21.77
N GLN A 67 29.82 16.64 21.20
CA GLN A 67 30.32 18.02 21.09
C GLN A 67 30.63 18.65 22.46
N LYS A 68 29.95 18.25 23.55
CA LYS A 68 30.26 18.72 24.91
C LYS A 68 31.53 18.08 25.48
N TRP A 69 31.79 16.81 25.18
CA TRP A 69 32.93 16.07 25.73
C TRP A 69 34.24 16.40 25.02
N HIS A 70 34.21 16.61 23.71
CA HIS A 70 35.39 16.93 22.91
C HIS A 70 36.25 18.09 23.46
N PRO A 71 35.70 19.30 23.73
CA PRO A 71 36.49 20.40 24.30
C PRO A 71 36.91 20.15 25.76
N ARG A 72 36.18 19.31 26.50
CA ARG A 72 36.54 18.95 27.89
C ARG A 72 37.74 18.02 27.94
N ILE A 73 37.82 17.08 27.00
CA ILE A 73 38.97 16.20 26.81
C ILE A 73 40.21 17.03 26.49
N GLU A 74 40.11 17.94 25.51
CA GLU A 74 41.20 18.85 25.14
C GLU A 74 41.66 19.70 26.32
N LYS A 75 40.72 20.31 27.07
CA LYS A 75 41.06 21.10 28.26
C LYS A 75 41.74 20.27 29.34
N ALA A 76 41.27 19.04 29.60
CA ALA A 76 41.87 18.15 30.59
C ALA A 76 43.30 17.74 30.20
N ARG A 77 43.52 17.45 28.91
CA ARG A 77 44.83 17.12 28.33
C ARG A 77 45.81 18.30 28.45
N GLN A 78 45.36 19.51 28.11
CA GLN A 78 46.15 20.74 28.24
C GLN A 78 46.50 21.08 29.70
N SER A 79 45.64 20.70 30.65
CA SER A 79 45.85 20.93 32.08
C SER A 79 46.69 19.84 32.76
N GLY A 80 47.23 18.87 32.00
CA GLY A 80 48.01 17.75 32.54
C GLY A 80 47.19 16.72 33.35
N ARG A 81 45.85 16.78 33.27
CA ARG A 81 44.93 15.86 33.97
C ARG A 81 44.54 14.70 33.06
N TYR A 82 45.52 13.85 32.77
CA TYR A 82 45.37 12.69 31.87
C TYR A 82 44.37 11.65 32.40
N ASP A 83 44.24 11.54 33.72
CA ASP A 83 43.24 10.71 34.40
C ASP A 83 41.80 11.06 33.98
N LEU A 84 41.49 12.36 33.94
CA LEU A 84 40.18 12.87 33.53
C LEU A 84 40.00 12.85 32.02
N ALA A 85 41.07 13.11 31.26
CA ALA A 85 41.04 13.04 29.80
C ALA A 85 40.71 11.62 29.32
N GLN A 86 41.37 10.60 29.88
CA GLN A 86 41.14 9.20 29.51
C GLN A 86 39.70 8.74 29.81
N GLN A 87 39.15 9.10 30.97
CA GLN A 87 37.76 8.78 31.32
C GLN A 87 36.76 9.46 30.37
N ALA A 88 37.02 10.71 30.00
CA ALA A 88 36.18 11.45 29.07
C ALA A 88 36.29 10.90 27.63
N GLU A 89 37.46 10.47 27.18
CA GLU A 89 37.67 9.79 25.90
C GLU A 89 36.91 8.47 25.82
N MET A 90 36.97 7.63 26.86
CA MET A 90 36.18 6.38 26.92
C MET A 90 34.67 6.65 26.77
N ARG A 91 34.20 7.75 27.36
CA ARG A 91 32.80 8.18 27.25
C ARG A 91 32.47 8.68 25.84
N GLU A 92 33.36 9.44 25.20
CA GLU A 92 33.20 9.88 23.81
C GLU A 92 33.15 8.68 22.85
N ILE A 93 34.05 7.70 23.02
CA ILE A 93 34.05 6.46 22.23
C ILE A 93 32.73 5.71 22.40
N SER A 94 32.22 5.58 23.62
CA SER A 94 30.93 4.94 23.88
C SER A 94 29.77 5.67 23.19
N LEU A 95 29.75 7.01 23.23
CA LEU A 95 28.74 7.81 22.54
C LEU A 95 28.83 7.67 21.02
N LEU A 96 30.04 7.61 20.46
CA LEU A 96 30.26 7.38 19.03
C LEU A 96 29.78 6.00 18.59
N GLN A 97 30.03 4.96 19.40
CA GLN A 97 29.52 3.61 19.14
C GLN A 97 27.98 3.57 19.16
N GLN A 98 27.36 4.22 20.15
CA GLN A 98 25.90 4.35 20.21
C GLN A 98 25.36 5.10 18.98
N GLY A 99 26.04 6.19 18.58
CA GLY A 99 25.69 6.96 17.38
C GLY A 99 25.75 6.12 16.11
N LYS A 100 26.79 5.27 15.96
CA LYS A 100 26.90 4.35 14.82
C LYS A 100 25.72 3.38 14.76
N ILE A 101 25.37 2.75 15.88
CA ILE A 101 24.25 1.80 15.95
C ILE A 101 22.92 2.50 15.62
N ALA A 102 22.69 3.70 16.17
CA ALA A 102 21.49 4.47 15.88
C ALA A 102 21.40 4.86 14.39
N TRP A 103 22.53 5.21 13.78
CA TRP A 103 22.59 5.57 12.36
C TRP A 103 22.35 4.38 11.43
N GLU A 104 22.93 3.21 11.74
CA GLU A 104 22.68 1.96 11.01
C GLU A 104 21.18 1.59 11.07
N LYS A 105 20.60 1.64 12.27
CA LYS A 105 19.17 1.39 12.46
C LYS A 105 18.29 2.40 11.69
N MET A 106 18.71 3.67 11.64
CA MET A 106 18.02 4.70 10.87
C MET A 106 18.05 4.38 9.37
N GLU A 107 19.19 3.96 8.83
CA GLU A 107 19.33 3.60 7.42
C GLU A 107 18.45 2.39 7.07
N ASP A 108 18.45 1.35 7.89
CA ASP A 108 17.57 0.20 7.73
C ASP A 108 16.09 0.57 7.80
N THR A 109 15.73 1.47 8.70
CA THR A 109 14.35 1.98 8.80
C THR A 109 13.96 2.73 7.53
N LYS A 110 14.86 3.54 6.95
CA LYS A 110 14.62 4.21 5.65
C LYS A 110 14.41 3.20 4.52
N LYS A 111 15.21 2.14 4.45
CA LYS A 111 15.05 1.06 3.46
C LYS A 111 13.70 0.37 3.60
N LYS A 112 13.29 0.02 4.83
CA LYS A 112 11.97 -0.58 5.10
C LYS A 112 10.80 0.32 4.70
N ILE A 113 10.93 1.63 4.91
CA ILE A 113 9.91 2.60 4.45
C ILE A 113 9.81 2.60 2.93
N ALA A 114 10.94 2.60 2.21
CA ALA A 114 10.94 2.57 0.75
C ALA A 114 10.27 1.29 0.22
N GLN A 115 10.67 0.12 0.73
CA GLN A 115 10.05 -1.17 0.40
C GLN A 115 8.55 -1.20 0.68
N SER A 116 8.12 -0.66 1.84
CA SER A 116 6.69 -0.62 2.19
C SER A 116 5.89 0.28 1.24
N ARG A 117 6.49 1.35 0.70
CA ARG A 117 5.84 2.20 -0.31
C ARG A 117 5.72 1.51 -1.66
N GLU A 118 6.72 0.73 -2.06
CA GLU A 118 6.65 -0.09 -3.28
C GLU A 118 5.53 -1.12 -3.18
N ILE A 119 5.39 -1.78 -2.02
CA ILE A 119 4.29 -2.70 -1.74
C ILE A 119 2.94 -1.98 -1.82
N LEU A 120 2.83 -0.80 -1.22
CA LEU A 120 1.60 0.00 -1.27
C LEU A 120 1.20 0.34 -2.71
N ALA A 121 2.14 0.80 -3.53
CA ALA A 121 1.88 1.10 -4.94
C ALA A 121 1.41 -0.14 -5.73
N SER A 122 2.02 -1.30 -5.46
CA SER A 122 1.60 -2.58 -6.07
C SER A 122 0.17 -2.97 -5.67
N ILE A 123 -0.21 -2.78 -4.40
CA ILE A 123 -1.58 -3.01 -3.90
C ILE A 123 -2.57 -2.09 -4.60
N GLU A 124 -2.26 -0.80 -4.72
CA GLU A 124 -3.12 0.18 -5.41
C GLU A 124 -3.34 -0.17 -6.88
N ASP A 125 -2.31 -0.63 -7.58
CA ASP A 125 -2.43 -1.06 -8.98
C ASP A 125 -3.28 -2.33 -9.12
N LYS A 126 -3.13 -3.30 -8.20
CA LYS A 126 -3.96 -4.50 -8.17
C LYS A 126 -5.42 -4.18 -7.86
N GLN A 127 -5.70 -3.24 -6.94
CA GLN A 127 -7.06 -2.78 -6.69
C GLN A 127 -7.71 -2.19 -7.95
N LYS A 128 -6.99 -1.37 -8.73
CA LYS A 128 -7.50 -0.83 -10.01
C LYS A 128 -7.80 -1.95 -11.01
N GLU A 129 -6.92 -2.93 -11.12
CA GLU A 129 -7.10 -4.09 -12.01
C GLU A 129 -8.36 -4.88 -11.65
N ILE A 130 -8.57 -5.14 -10.36
CA ILE A 130 -9.75 -5.87 -9.85
C ILE A 130 -11.03 -5.08 -10.06
N GLN A 131 -11.02 -3.76 -9.81
CA GLN A 131 -12.17 -2.92 -10.11
C GLN A 131 -12.54 -2.94 -11.60
N LEU A 132 -11.54 -2.90 -12.48
CA LEU A 132 -11.76 -2.97 -13.93
C LEU A 132 -12.33 -4.34 -14.34
N LYS A 133 -11.80 -5.44 -13.78
CA LYS A 133 -12.32 -6.79 -14.00
C LYS A 133 -13.73 -6.99 -13.43
N MET A 134 -14.06 -6.41 -12.28
CA MET A 134 -15.42 -6.41 -11.73
C MET A 134 -16.41 -5.70 -12.67
N LYS A 135 -16.04 -4.53 -13.20
CA LYS A 135 -16.85 -3.79 -14.19
C LYS A 135 -17.05 -4.59 -15.47
N GLN A 136 -15.99 -5.20 -16.01
CA GLN A 136 -16.07 -6.05 -17.19
C GLN A 136 -16.96 -7.28 -16.98
N ALA A 137 -16.81 -7.95 -15.83
CA ALA A 137 -17.66 -9.07 -15.46
C ALA A 137 -19.14 -8.65 -15.38
N GLN A 138 -19.45 -7.50 -14.77
CA GLN A 138 -20.82 -6.95 -14.73
C GLN A 138 -21.40 -6.71 -16.13
N SER A 139 -20.62 -6.14 -17.07
CA SER A 139 -21.07 -5.94 -18.45
C SER A 139 -21.31 -7.24 -19.24
N THR A 140 -20.56 -8.31 -18.97
CA THR A 140 -20.75 -9.62 -19.63
C THR A 140 -22.08 -10.28 -19.23
N TYR A 141 -22.55 -10.09 -17.99
CA TYR A 141 -23.87 -10.57 -17.56
C TYR A 141 -25.06 -9.75 -18.11
N ASN A 142 -24.80 -8.56 -18.66
CA ASN A 142 -25.79 -7.71 -19.33
C ASN A 142 -25.82 -7.91 -20.86
N THR A 143 -25.13 -8.93 -21.40
CA THR A 143 -25.39 -9.35 -22.77
C THR A 143 -26.66 -10.21 -22.79
N PRO A 144 -27.77 -9.75 -23.41
CA PRO A 144 -28.93 -10.61 -23.58
C PRO A 144 -28.51 -11.82 -24.40
N LYS A 145 -28.45 -12.99 -23.76
CA LYS A 145 -28.41 -14.27 -24.47
C LYS A 145 -29.72 -14.39 -25.24
N TYR A 146 -29.72 -13.94 -26.48
CA TYR A 146 -30.68 -14.39 -27.47
C TYR A 146 -30.49 -15.90 -27.62
N TYR A 147 -31.34 -16.67 -26.95
CA TYR A 147 -31.56 -18.07 -27.25
C TYR A 147 -31.96 -18.16 -28.71
N ASN A 148 -31.03 -18.58 -29.57
CA ASN A 148 -31.32 -18.89 -30.95
C ASN A 148 -32.06 -20.23 -30.99
N SER A 149 -33.36 -20.19 -30.72
CA SER A 149 -34.32 -21.20 -31.14
C SER A 149 -35.10 -20.61 -32.31
N SER A 150 -34.51 -20.63 -33.49
CA SER A 150 -35.23 -20.38 -34.73
C SER A 150 -35.44 -21.69 -35.47
N SER A 151 -36.60 -22.30 -35.27
CA SER A 151 -37.36 -22.73 -36.43
C SER A 151 -38.19 -21.52 -36.90
N SER A 152 -38.18 -21.32 -38.21
CA SER A 152 -39.10 -20.51 -39.01
C SER A 152 -39.16 -18.98 -38.80
N GLN A 153 -38.51 -18.29 -39.75
CA GLN A 153 -39.05 -17.21 -40.59
C GLN A 153 -39.94 -16.17 -39.90
N TYR A 154 -39.49 -14.92 -39.80
CA TYR A 154 -39.93 -13.76 -40.61
C TYR A 154 -39.04 -12.56 -40.26
N SER A 155 -38.41 -11.99 -41.28
CA SER A 155 -37.64 -10.74 -41.21
C SER A 155 -38.57 -9.57 -40.94
N THR A 156 -38.17 -8.60 -40.09
CA THR A 156 -38.37 -7.14 -40.28
C THR A 156 -37.81 -6.36 -39.07
N TYR A 157 -36.81 -5.52 -39.37
CA TYR A 157 -36.33 -4.34 -38.64
C TYR A 157 -35.61 -4.51 -37.28
N ASN A 158 -34.28 -4.41 -37.38
CA ASN A 158 -33.44 -3.82 -36.36
C ASN A 158 -33.96 -2.41 -36.06
N ASP A 159 -34.42 -2.16 -34.83
CA ASP A 159 -34.46 -0.81 -34.30
C ASP A 159 -33.51 -0.70 -33.10
N THR A 160 -32.82 0.41 -33.16
CA THR A 160 -31.66 0.85 -32.42
C THR A 160 -31.90 0.93 -30.92
N LEU A 161 -30.83 0.71 -30.15
CA LEU A 161 -30.72 1.12 -28.75
C LEU A 161 -31.02 2.62 -28.66
N ASP A 162 -32.26 2.97 -28.35
CA ASP A 162 -32.69 4.35 -28.13
C ASP A 162 -32.08 4.85 -26.80
N PRO A 163 -31.19 5.85 -26.82
CA PRO A 163 -30.63 6.45 -25.61
C PRO A 163 -31.70 7.02 -24.65
N LEU A 164 -32.93 7.21 -25.13
CA LEU A 164 -34.07 7.63 -24.32
C LEU A 164 -34.57 6.48 -23.41
N GLU A 165 -34.59 5.24 -23.91
CA GLU A 165 -35.02 4.07 -23.14
C GLU A 165 -34.06 3.81 -21.97
N GLU A 166 -32.75 4.00 -22.19
CA GLU A 166 -31.74 3.87 -21.14
C GLU A 166 -31.92 4.92 -20.02
N LYS A 167 -32.37 6.13 -20.35
CA LYS A 167 -32.71 7.16 -19.36
C LYS A 167 -33.99 6.84 -18.60
N PHE A 168 -34.98 6.26 -19.26
CA PHE A 168 -36.22 5.81 -18.61
C PHE A 168 -35.93 4.69 -17.61
N GLN A 169 -35.12 3.70 -18.00
CA GLN A 169 -34.68 2.61 -17.13
C GLN A 169 -33.95 3.13 -15.87
N GLN A 170 -33.03 4.08 -16.02
CA GLN A 170 -32.34 4.68 -14.88
C GLN A 170 -33.28 5.44 -13.94
N TRP A 171 -34.27 6.15 -14.50
CA TRP A 171 -35.26 6.89 -13.72
C TRP A 171 -36.21 5.95 -12.95
N GLU A 172 -36.61 4.82 -13.54
CA GLU A 172 -37.46 3.82 -12.89
C GLU A 172 -36.73 3.14 -11.72
N VAL A 173 -35.45 2.78 -11.91
CA VAL A 173 -34.61 2.23 -10.83
C VAL A 173 -34.46 3.23 -9.67
N ASP A 174 -34.25 4.50 -9.96
CA ASP A 174 -34.15 5.55 -8.94
C ASP A 174 -35.47 5.79 -8.18
N GLN A 175 -36.62 5.60 -8.84
CA GLN A 175 -37.94 5.64 -8.20
C GLN A 175 -38.14 4.45 -7.26
N GLU A 176 -37.82 3.24 -7.73
CA GLU A 176 -37.96 2.02 -6.93
C GLU A 176 -37.08 2.07 -5.66
N LEU A 177 -35.89 2.66 -5.77
CA LEU A 177 -34.96 2.84 -4.65
C LEU A 177 -35.44 3.89 -3.63
N LYS A 178 -36.22 4.88 -4.07
CA LYS A 178 -36.87 5.86 -3.18
C LYS A 178 -38.07 5.24 -2.47
N ASP A 179 -38.86 4.43 -3.16
CA ASP A 179 -39.99 3.71 -2.56
C ASP A 179 -39.53 2.68 -1.51
N MET A 180 -38.36 2.08 -1.71
CA MET A 180 -37.73 1.20 -0.72
C MET A 180 -37.14 1.95 0.50
N LYS A 181 -36.72 3.21 0.34
CA LYS A 181 -36.20 4.04 1.44
C LYS A 181 -37.29 4.79 2.21
N GLY A 182 -38.53 4.78 1.71
CA GLY A 182 -39.69 5.44 2.31
C GLY A 182 -40.56 4.56 3.21
N LYS A 183 -40.17 3.31 3.48
CA LYS A 183 -40.75 2.41 4.49
C LYS A 183 -39.77 2.16 5.62
#